data_AF-A0A1H8ICM2-F1
#
_entry.id   AF-A0A1H8ICM2-F1
#
_cell.length_a   1.000
_cell.length_b   1.000
_cell.length_c   1.000
_cell.angle_alpha   90.00
_cell.angle_beta   90.00
_cell.angle_gamma   90.00
#
_symmetry.space_group_name_H-M   'P 1'
#
loop_
_entity.id
_entity.type
_entity.pdbx_description
1 polymer ?
#
loop_
_entity_poly.entity_id
_entity_poly.type
_entity_poly.pdbx_seq_one_letter_code
_entity_poly.pdbx_strand_id
1 'polypeptide(L)'
;MRCTLATLLLALSAGPALACTTAGTGAKCVTVDEGLRGGGAGHWQRAPIITTPPPLAVGVRLDGRDFNALVGTAYLGLPPARDGWVYVRLDDRIYRVDFRTREVLALVRD
;
A
#
# COMPACT_ATOMS: atom_id res chain seq x y z
N MET A 1 1.08 -49.26 47.32
CA MET A 1 -0.28 -48.67 47.41
C MET A 1 -0.12 -47.17 47.27
N ARG A 2 -0.08 -46.64 46.04
CA ARG A 2 -1.20 -46.14 45.20
C ARG A 2 -1.87 -44.88 45.77
N CYS A 3 -1.80 -43.82 44.96
CA CYS A 3 -2.54 -42.54 44.99
C CYS A 3 -1.95 -41.35 45.76
N THR A 4 -0.79 -40.85 45.33
CA THR A 4 -0.28 -39.49 45.66
C THR A 4 0.28 -38.79 44.42
N LEU A 5 -0.45 -38.75 43.30
CA LEU A 5 0.07 -38.11 42.08
C LEU A 5 -1.01 -37.63 41.09
N ALA A 6 -2.14 -37.13 41.57
CA ALA A 6 -3.24 -36.68 40.70
C ALA A 6 -3.73 -35.25 40.95
N THR A 7 -3.04 -34.44 41.77
CA THR A 7 -3.49 -33.08 42.12
C THR A 7 -2.62 -31.96 41.57
N LEU A 8 -1.56 -32.26 40.81
CA LEU A 8 -0.60 -31.26 40.32
C LEU A 8 -0.58 -31.12 38.78
N LEU A 9 -1.73 -31.28 38.11
CA LEU A 9 -1.80 -31.20 36.64
C LEU A 9 -2.96 -30.35 36.09
N LEU A 10 -3.66 -29.56 36.93
CA LEU A 10 -4.75 -28.70 36.47
C LEU A 10 -4.38 -27.22 36.23
N ALA A 11 -3.12 -26.83 36.36
CA ALA A 11 -2.72 -25.42 36.22
C ALA A 11 -2.08 -25.05 34.85
N LEU A 12 -1.83 -26.03 33.96
CA LEU A 12 -1.07 -25.81 32.71
C LEU A 12 -1.89 -25.92 31.41
N SER A 13 -3.22 -25.81 31.49
CA SER A 13 -4.09 -25.71 30.31
C SER A 13 -4.76 -24.34 30.17
N ALA A 14 -4.09 -23.28 30.63
CA ALA A 14 -4.42 -21.91 30.24
C ALA A 14 -4.04 -21.72 28.77
N GLY A 15 -4.90 -22.21 27.87
CA GLY A 15 -4.84 -21.86 26.46
C GLY A 15 -4.96 -20.33 26.30
N PRO A 16 -4.51 -19.77 25.15
CA PRO A 16 -4.48 -18.33 24.91
C PRO A 16 -5.86 -17.63 24.95
N ALA A 17 -6.95 -18.37 25.16
CA ALA A 17 -8.31 -17.86 25.31
C ALA A 17 -8.48 -16.91 26.51
N LEU A 18 -7.60 -16.95 27.53
CA LEU A 18 -7.66 -16.05 28.68
C LEU A 18 -7.08 -14.64 28.44
N ALA A 19 -6.43 -14.37 27.30
CA ALA A 19 -5.95 -13.04 26.96
C ALA A 19 -7.05 -12.11 26.39
N CYS A 20 -8.26 -12.65 26.24
CA CYS A 20 -9.39 -12.04 25.52
C CYS A 20 -10.62 -11.89 26.41
N THR A 21 -10.46 -11.50 27.67
CA THR A 21 -11.61 -11.24 28.56
C THR A 21 -12.05 -9.78 28.43
N THR A 22 -13.00 -9.52 27.55
CA THR A 22 -13.63 -8.20 27.32
C THR A 22 -15.04 -8.11 27.90
N ALA A 23 -15.37 -8.99 28.85
CA ALA A 23 -16.70 -9.06 29.45
C ALA A 23 -17.10 -7.69 30.03
N GLY A 24 -18.14 -7.08 29.44
CA GLY A 24 -18.70 -5.78 29.85
C GLY A 24 -18.35 -4.58 28.97
N THR A 25 -17.37 -4.69 28.05
CA THR A 25 -16.95 -3.53 27.22
C THR A 25 -17.47 -3.59 25.78
N GLY A 26 -18.12 -4.68 25.37
CA GLY A 26 -18.57 -4.89 24.00
C GLY A 26 -17.45 -5.20 23.00
N ALA A 27 -16.19 -5.23 23.45
CA ALA A 27 -15.07 -5.69 22.64
C ALA A 27 -15.14 -7.21 22.45
N LYS A 28 -14.68 -7.71 21.31
CA LYS A 28 -14.58 -9.14 20.99
C LYS A 28 -13.21 -9.43 20.42
N CYS A 29 -12.66 -10.60 20.72
CA CYS A 29 -11.46 -11.04 20.01
C CYS A 29 -11.83 -11.50 18.62
N VAL A 30 -10.97 -11.11 17.68
CA VAL A 30 -11.10 -11.43 16.25
C VAL A 30 -9.82 -12.08 15.80
N THR A 31 -9.94 -13.10 14.96
CA THR A 31 -8.79 -13.67 14.28
C THR A 31 -8.34 -12.74 13.14
N VAL A 32 -7.10 -12.89 12.67
CA VAL A 32 -6.54 -12.09 11.57
C VAL A 32 -7.46 -12.11 10.34
N ASP A 33 -8.06 -13.25 10.04
CA ASP A 33 -8.96 -13.44 8.89
C ASP A 33 -10.36 -12.86 9.11
N GLU A 34 -10.86 -12.88 10.36
CA GLU A 34 -12.21 -12.43 10.71
C GLU A 34 -12.28 -10.92 11.01
N GLY A 35 -11.19 -10.33 11.49
CA GLY A 35 -11.18 -9.00 12.08
C GLY A 35 -10.56 -7.88 11.24
N LEU A 36 -9.70 -8.21 10.26
CA LEU A 36 -8.95 -7.20 9.50
C LEU A 36 -9.62 -6.80 8.18
N ARG A 37 -10.62 -7.56 7.73
CA ARG A 37 -11.30 -7.34 6.45
C ARG A 37 -12.75 -6.85 6.60
N GLY A 38 -13.25 -6.75 7.84
CA GLY A 38 -14.60 -6.29 8.16
C GLY A 38 -15.02 -6.65 9.59
N GLY A 39 -16.09 -6.02 10.08
CA GLY A 39 -16.67 -6.29 11.41
C GLY A 39 -17.38 -5.08 12.03
N GLY A 40 -18.40 -5.31 12.86
CA GLY A 40 -19.20 -4.21 13.46
C GLY A 40 -18.51 -3.37 14.55
N ALA A 41 -17.30 -3.77 14.98
CA ALA A 41 -16.56 -3.08 16.04
C ALA A 41 -15.61 -1.98 15.53
N GLY A 42 -15.48 -1.82 14.21
CA GLY A 42 -14.60 -0.82 13.58
C GLY A 42 -15.34 0.01 12.52
N HIS A 43 -14.93 1.27 12.36
CA HIS A 43 -15.37 2.12 11.26
C HIS A 43 -14.57 1.77 10.00
N TRP A 44 -15.03 0.78 9.25
CA TRP A 44 -14.43 0.40 7.97
C TRP A 44 -14.79 1.43 6.91
N GLN A 45 -13.78 2.13 6.39
CA GLN A 45 -13.93 2.92 5.20
C GLN A 45 -13.42 2.12 4.01
N ARG A 46 -14.27 1.98 2.99
CA ARG A 46 -13.84 1.45 1.70
C ARG A 46 -13.00 2.54 1.03
N ALA A 47 -11.74 2.27 0.76
CA ALA A 47 -10.94 3.15 -0.07
C ALA A 47 -11.61 3.29 -1.44
N PRO A 48 -11.69 4.51 -2.01
CA PRO A 48 -12.19 4.67 -3.37
C PRO A 48 -11.33 3.85 -4.33
N ILE A 49 -11.98 3.25 -5.33
CA ILE A 49 -11.26 2.59 -6.42
C ILE A 49 -10.67 3.70 -7.28
N ILE A 50 -9.36 3.90 -7.18
CA ILE A 50 -8.62 4.79 -8.07
C ILE A 50 -8.37 3.99 -9.35
N THR A 51 -9.03 4.37 -10.45
CA THR A 51 -8.70 3.85 -11.77
C THR A 51 -7.57 4.67 -12.37
N THR A 52 -6.43 4.05 -12.66
CA THR A 52 -5.36 4.70 -13.42
C THR A 52 -5.88 5.08 -14.82
N PRO A 53 -5.78 6.34 -15.26
CA PRO A 53 -6.11 6.75 -16.62
C PRO A 53 -5.29 5.96 -17.66
N PRO A 54 -5.73 5.91 -18.94
CA PRO A 54 -4.90 5.39 -20.02
C PRO A 54 -3.57 6.17 -20.15
N PRO A 55 -2.50 5.55 -20.65
CA PRO A 55 -1.25 6.25 -20.92
C PRO A 55 -1.45 7.43 -21.89
N LEU A 56 -0.68 8.49 -21.69
CA LEU A 56 -0.69 9.64 -22.59
C LEU A 56 -0.04 9.27 -23.92
N ALA A 57 -0.62 9.78 -25.02
CA ALA A 57 -0.05 9.63 -26.34
C ALA A 57 1.20 10.52 -26.51
N VAL A 58 2.13 10.07 -27.37
CA VAL A 58 3.27 10.88 -27.81
C VAL A 58 2.76 12.11 -28.58
N GLY A 59 3.39 13.26 -28.36
CA GLY A 59 2.99 14.55 -28.93
C GLY A 59 1.98 15.33 -28.08
N VAL A 60 1.42 14.71 -27.03
CA VAL A 60 0.54 15.43 -26.10
C VAL A 60 1.37 16.39 -25.26
N ARG A 61 0.88 17.62 -25.11
CA ARG A 61 1.51 18.64 -24.27
C ARG A 61 0.91 18.61 -22.87
N LEU A 62 1.75 18.47 -21.86
CA LEU A 62 1.33 18.48 -20.46
C LEU A 62 0.84 19.86 -20.04
N ASP A 63 -0.20 19.88 -19.21
CA ASP A 63 -0.59 21.09 -18.53
C ASP A 63 0.51 21.48 -17.51
N GLY A 64 0.56 22.76 -17.11
CA GLY A 64 1.62 23.21 -16.21
C GLY A 64 1.56 22.64 -14.79
N ARG A 65 0.47 22.01 -14.39
CA ARG A 65 0.27 21.43 -13.05
C ARG A 65 0.80 20.00 -13.00
N ASP A 66 0.79 19.31 -14.13
CA ASP A 66 1.23 17.92 -14.26
C ASP A 66 2.76 17.79 -14.49
N PHE A 67 3.48 18.90 -14.64
CA PHE A 67 4.91 18.88 -14.94
C PHE A 67 5.77 18.80 -13.66
N ASN A 68 5.95 17.60 -13.12
CA ASN A 68 6.88 17.33 -12.02
C ASN A 68 8.06 16.48 -12.51
N ALA A 69 9.19 17.14 -12.78
CA ALA A 69 10.40 16.46 -13.23
C ALA A 69 10.99 15.58 -12.12
N LEU A 70 11.27 14.32 -12.44
CA LEU A 70 11.94 13.39 -11.54
C LEU A 70 13.40 13.79 -11.37
N VAL A 71 13.79 13.92 -10.11
CA VAL A 71 15.19 14.06 -9.67
C VAL A 71 15.72 12.72 -9.16
N GLY A 72 17.04 12.52 -9.20
CA GLY A 72 17.67 11.28 -8.74
C GLY A 72 17.38 10.07 -9.62
N THR A 73 17.18 10.27 -10.93
CA THR A 73 16.76 9.22 -11.88
C THR A 73 17.71 8.02 -11.94
N ALA A 74 19.00 8.21 -11.61
CA ALA A 74 19.97 7.14 -11.50
C ALA A 74 19.60 6.07 -10.45
N TYR A 75 19.01 6.47 -9.31
CA TYR A 75 18.54 5.53 -8.28
C TYR A 75 17.38 4.65 -8.77
N LEU A 76 16.67 5.10 -9.81
CA LEU A 76 15.58 4.36 -10.44
C LEU A 76 16.06 3.48 -11.60
N GLY A 77 17.39 3.41 -11.81
CA GLY A 77 18.01 2.70 -12.93
C GLY A 77 17.75 3.37 -14.29
N LEU A 78 17.32 4.63 -14.30
CA LEU A 78 17.04 5.36 -15.52
C LEU A 78 18.33 6.02 -16.04
N PRO A 79 18.60 5.98 -17.36
CA PRO A 79 19.68 6.75 -17.98
C PRO A 79 19.57 8.25 -17.65
N PRO A 80 20.67 9.02 -17.67
CA PRO A 80 20.59 10.46 -17.49
C PRO A 80 19.79 11.13 -18.62
N ALA A 81 19.06 12.18 -18.27
CA ALA A 81 18.44 13.09 -19.23
C ALA A 81 19.49 13.71 -20.18
N ARG A 82 19.16 13.78 -21.47
CA ARG A 82 19.99 14.37 -22.54
C ARG A 82 19.10 15.21 -23.45
N ASP A 83 19.68 16.01 -24.35
CA ASP A 83 18.96 16.63 -25.47
C ASP A 83 17.71 17.44 -25.10
N GLY A 84 17.69 18.04 -23.90
CA GLY A 84 16.61 18.92 -23.45
C GLY A 84 15.34 18.22 -22.96
N TRP A 85 15.30 16.89 -22.90
CA TRP A 85 14.17 16.17 -22.31
C TRP A 85 14.42 15.84 -20.83
N VAL A 86 13.34 15.68 -20.05
CA VAL A 86 13.36 15.23 -18.64
C VAL A 86 12.41 14.06 -18.43
N TYR A 87 12.63 13.32 -17.34
CA TYR A 87 11.64 12.34 -16.88
C TYR A 87 10.56 13.03 -16.07
N VAL A 88 9.30 12.73 -16.37
CA VAL A 88 8.14 13.18 -15.58
C VAL A 88 7.38 11.95 -15.13
N ARG A 89 6.97 11.95 -13.86
CA ARG A 89 6.05 10.92 -13.35
C ARG A 89 4.64 11.45 -13.39
N LEU A 90 3.76 10.72 -14.05
CA LEU A 90 2.32 10.97 -14.07
C LEU A 90 1.63 9.68 -13.63
N ASP A 91 0.84 9.78 -12.56
CA ASP A 91 0.26 8.62 -11.88
C ASP A 91 1.34 7.59 -11.44
N ASP A 92 1.29 6.39 -11.98
CA ASP A 92 2.22 5.28 -11.80
C ASP A 92 3.30 5.20 -12.91
N ARG A 93 3.18 6.02 -13.96
CA ARG A 93 4.00 5.92 -15.16
C ARG A 93 5.11 6.96 -15.23
N ILE A 94 6.15 6.63 -15.97
CA ILE A 94 7.29 7.53 -16.23
C ILE A 94 7.36 7.81 -17.72
N TYR A 95 7.38 9.10 -18.07
CA TYR A 95 7.49 9.59 -19.44
C TYR A 95 8.79 10.35 -19.66
N ARG A 96 9.29 10.35 -20.89
CA ARG A 96 10.21 11.38 -21.38
C ARG A 96 9.38 12.53 -21.93
N VAL A 97 9.71 13.74 -21.49
CA VAL A 97 8.99 14.96 -21.86
C VAL A 97 10.01 16.03 -22.23
N ASP A 98 9.76 16.75 -23.32
CA ASP A 98 10.58 17.92 -23.66
C ASP A 98 10.43 18.99 -22.58
N PHE A 99 11.54 19.47 -22.03
CA PHE A 99 11.51 20.40 -20.90
C PHE A 99 10.93 21.78 -21.27
N ARG A 100 11.09 22.21 -22.52
CA ARG A 100 10.67 23.54 -22.99
C ARG A 100 9.22 23.53 -23.45
N THR A 101 8.84 22.57 -24.28
CA THR A 101 7.49 22.49 -24.86
C THR A 101 6.52 21.76 -23.96
N ARG A 102 7.01 20.93 -23.02
CA ARG A 102 6.24 19.98 -22.18
C ARG A 102 5.52 18.91 -23.00
N GLU A 103 6.05 18.60 -24.17
CA GLU A 103 5.50 17.57 -25.05
C GLU A 103 6.00 16.18 -24.63
N VAL A 104 5.08 15.22 -24.55
CA VAL A 104 5.39 13.81 -24.27
C VAL A 104 6.12 13.23 -25.48
N LEU A 105 7.36 12.77 -25.25
CA LEU A 105 8.22 12.18 -26.28
C LEU A 105 8.15 10.65 -26.28
N ALA A 106 8.02 10.03 -25.11
CA ALA A 106 7.92 8.58 -24.98
C ALA A 106 7.38 8.15 -23.61
N LEU A 107 6.70 7.01 -23.57
CA LEU A 107 6.48 6.23 -22.35
C LEU A 107 7.73 5.39 -22.06
N VAL A 108 8.21 5.44 -20.82
CA VAL A 108 9.44 4.77 -20.38
C VAL A 108 9.11 3.57 -19.51
N ARG A 109 8.12 3.72 -18.64
CA ARG A 109 7.67 2.69 -17.70
C ARG A 109 6.18 2.87 -17.45
N ASP A 110 5.45 1.76 -17.54
CA ASP A 110 4.05 1.61 -17.14
C ASP A 110 3.96 1.21 -15.66
#